data_AF-A0A6M1YTV9-F1
#
_entry.id   AF-A0A6M1YTV9-F1
#
_cell.length_a   1.000
_cell.length_b   1.000
_cell.length_c   1.000
_cell.angle_alpha   90.00
_cell.angle_beta   90.00
_cell.angle_gamma   90.00
#
_symmetry.space_group_name_H-M   'P 1'
#
loop_
_entity.id
_entity.type
_entity.pdbx_description
1 polymer ?
#
loop_
_entity_poly.entity_id
_entity_poly.type
_entity_poly.pdbx_seq_one_letter_code
_entity_poly.pdbx_strand_id
1 'polypeptide(L)'
;MKNYLISTHFDLITDDGFIVDIKKIDEKKVVATIKIQNISDAFLGFVAKEEYILFNLKSTLAQLGIDAIKKGIVLNKSKKTAEVLVEIIAYTPLAQKMLCLLSKDNYIGKLFCEEISRKVRDPSYLTRMFSRKDRFNRPLLSFNKKDQKDLILEKKEGYTIAFLPIQNGKLSYTKEIENFLPALSKILSYQNYPTRELLKLYQRFDKNKPANIQKDDCLLVKTDPLYIRTVFAKVSEK
;
A
#
# COMPACT_ATOMS: atom_id res chain seq x y z
N MET A 1 -0.69 -41.44 3.28
CA MET A 1 -0.81 -40.21 4.10
C MET A 1 -0.23 -39.04 3.32
N LYS A 2 -1.07 -38.11 2.85
CA LYS A 2 -0.57 -36.85 2.27
C LYS A 2 0.09 -36.05 3.41
N ASN A 3 1.35 -35.67 3.25
CA ASN A 3 2.05 -34.82 4.20
C ASN A 3 1.37 -33.44 4.24
N TYR A 4 0.53 -33.20 5.25
CA TYR A 4 -0.08 -31.89 5.56
C TYR A 4 0.93 -30.90 6.21
N LEU A 5 2.23 -31.16 6.10
CA LEU A 5 3.30 -30.35 6.70
C LEU A 5 3.83 -29.24 5.78
N ILE A 6 3.39 -29.19 4.52
CA ILE A 6 3.60 -28.02 3.67
C ILE A 6 2.40 -27.12 3.91
N SER A 7 2.55 -26.15 4.82
CA SER A 7 1.74 -24.93 4.75
C SER A 7 1.85 -24.46 3.31
N THR A 8 0.82 -24.66 2.50
CA THR A 8 0.64 -23.95 1.24
C THR A 8 0.60 -22.49 1.66
N HIS A 9 1.76 -21.84 1.64
CA HIS A 9 1.90 -20.42 1.93
C HIS A 9 1.15 -19.75 0.79
N PHE A 10 -0.14 -19.52 0.99
CA PHE A 10 -0.94 -18.77 0.04
C PHE A 10 -0.39 -17.35 0.06
N ASP A 11 0.26 -16.98 -1.03
CA ASP A 11 0.73 -15.62 -1.20
C ASP A 11 -0.50 -14.76 -1.43
N LEU A 12 -0.75 -13.82 -0.52
CA LEU A 12 -1.84 -12.85 -0.65
C LEU A 12 -1.43 -11.66 -1.51
N ILE A 13 -0.16 -11.58 -1.90
CA ILE A 13 0.41 -10.41 -2.55
C ILE A 13 1.31 -10.82 -3.71
N THR A 14 1.33 -10.02 -4.77
CA THR A 14 2.28 -10.17 -5.88
C THR A 14 3.46 -9.21 -5.71
N ASP A 15 4.48 -9.40 -6.54
CA ASP A 15 5.44 -8.34 -6.83
C ASP A 15 4.76 -7.15 -7.53
N ASP A 16 5.48 -6.02 -7.58
CA ASP A 16 5.03 -4.83 -8.30
C ASP A 16 4.97 -5.12 -9.81
N GLY A 17 3.89 -4.68 -10.46
CA GLY A 17 3.74 -4.65 -11.90
C GLY A 17 4.16 -3.33 -12.50
N PHE A 18 4.48 -3.38 -13.79
CA PHE A 18 4.94 -2.25 -14.57
C PHE A 18 3.93 -1.83 -15.64
N ILE A 19 3.96 -0.55 -16.01
CA ILE A 19 3.09 0.01 -17.06
C ILE A 19 3.53 -0.53 -18.42
N VAL A 20 2.60 -1.13 -19.18
CA VAL A 20 2.82 -1.54 -20.59
C VAL A 20 2.17 -0.58 -21.59
N ASP A 21 1.08 0.05 -21.19
CA ASP A 21 0.37 1.07 -21.97
C ASP A 21 -0.17 2.14 -21.03
N ILE A 22 -0.14 3.40 -21.47
CA ILE A 22 -0.65 4.54 -20.72
C ILE A 22 -1.28 5.53 -21.68
N LYS A 23 -2.51 5.93 -21.40
CA LYS A 23 -3.30 6.87 -22.19
C LYS A 23 -3.78 7.99 -21.30
N LYS A 24 -3.46 9.22 -21.67
CA LYS A 24 -3.94 10.41 -20.97
C LYS A 24 -5.42 10.63 -21.29
N ILE A 25 -6.25 10.77 -20.24
CA ILE A 25 -7.63 11.23 -20.39
C ILE A 25 -7.64 12.75 -20.28
N ASP A 26 -7.07 13.27 -19.18
CA ASP A 26 -6.99 14.70 -18.88
C ASP A 26 -5.74 15.00 -18.04
N GLU A 27 -5.61 16.22 -17.50
CA GLU A 27 -4.45 16.63 -16.69
C GLU A 27 -4.35 15.92 -15.32
N LYS A 28 -5.47 15.43 -14.80
CA LYS A 28 -5.57 14.75 -13.51
C LYS A 28 -5.75 13.24 -13.65
N LYS A 29 -6.03 12.71 -14.85
CA LYS A 29 -6.37 11.31 -15.07
C LYS A 29 -5.66 10.69 -16.24
N VAL A 30 -5.16 9.48 -16.01
CA VAL A 30 -4.66 8.59 -17.06
C VAL A 30 -5.22 7.18 -16.85
N VAL A 31 -5.36 6.44 -17.94
CA VAL A 31 -5.63 5.00 -17.90
C VAL A 31 -4.34 4.28 -18.22
N ALA A 32 -3.97 3.32 -17.40
CA ALA A 32 -2.79 2.50 -17.62
C ALA A 32 -3.15 1.02 -17.58
N THR A 33 -2.50 0.27 -18.46
CA THR A 33 -2.46 -1.20 -18.40
C THR A 33 -1.17 -1.59 -17.71
N ILE A 34 -1.30 -2.34 -16.62
CA ILE A 34 -0.18 -2.81 -15.80
C ILE A 34 -0.02 -4.30 -16.04
N LYS A 35 1.22 -4.73 -16.26
CA LYS A 35 1.58 -6.15 -16.36
C LYS A 35 2.35 -6.58 -15.13
N ILE A 36 1.94 -7.69 -14.54
CA ILE A 36 2.64 -8.37 -13.44
C ILE A 36 3.10 -9.72 -13.96
N GLN A 37 4.36 -10.05 -13.71
CA GLN A 37 5.01 -11.29 -14.17
C GLN A 37 5.53 -12.09 -12.98
N ASN A 38 5.85 -13.35 -13.23
CA ASN A 38 6.45 -14.27 -12.24
C ASN A 38 5.62 -14.38 -10.95
N ILE A 39 4.29 -14.33 -11.07
CA ILE A 39 3.40 -14.48 -9.92
C ILE A 39 3.56 -15.90 -9.34
N SER A 40 3.73 -15.99 -8.02
CA SER A 40 3.82 -17.27 -7.31
C SER A 40 2.63 -18.19 -7.65
N ASP A 41 2.90 -19.48 -7.87
CA ASP A 41 1.84 -20.48 -8.12
C ASP A 41 0.87 -20.61 -6.93
N ALA A 42 1.35 -20.23 -5.73
CA ALA A 42 0.56 -20.21 -4.51
C ALA A 42 -0.22 -18.90 -4.33
N PHE A 43 -0.14 -17.95 -5.27
CA PHE A 43 -0.92 -16.72 -5.20
C PHE A 43 -2.41 -17.02 -5.23
N LEU A 44 -3.09 -16.65 -4.15
CA LEU A 44 -4.50 -16.98 -3.93
C LEU A 44 -5.43 -16.34 -4.97
N GLY A 45 -5.02 -15.21 -5.55
CA GLY A 45 -5.81 -14.50 -6.55
C GLY A 45 -6.11 -15.33 -7.80
N PHE A 46 -5.37 -16.40 -8.09
CA PHE A 46 -5.70 -17.31 -9.21
C PHE A 46 -6.97 -18.14 -8.99
N VAL A 47 -7.44 -18.26 -7.75
CA VAL A 47 -8.63 -19.06 -7.38
C VAL A 47 -9.73 -18.17 -6.80
N ALA A 48 -9.37 -17.02 -6.23
CA ALA A 48 -10.33 -16.07 -5.68
C ALA A 48 -11.19 -15.42 -6.76
N LYS A 49 -12.38 -14.95 -6.34
CA LYS A 49 -13.21 -14.08 -7.17
C LYS A 49 -12.51 -12.74 -7.39
N GLU A 50 -12.70 -12.16 -8.58
CA GLU A 50 -12.08 -10.89 -8.98
C GLU A 50 -12.37 -9.72 -8.01
N GLU A 51 -13.54 -9.70 -7.39
CA GLU A 51 -13.95 -8.69 -6.39
C GLU A 51 -13.02 -8.66 -5.16
N TYR A 52 -12.37 -9.77 -4.83
CA TYR A 52 -11.41 -9.86 -3.72
C TYR A 52 -9.97 -9.58 -4.14
N ILE A 53 -9.74 -9.25 -5.41
CA ILE A 53 -8.40 -8.96 -5.94
C ILE A 53 -8.28 -7.46 -6.09
N LEU A 54 -7.57 -6.85 -5.16
CA LEU A 54 -7.36 -5.41 -5.07
C LEU A 54 -6.06 -5.04 -5.77
N PHE A 55 -6.04 -3.88 -6.43
CA PHE A 55 -4.82 -3.27 -6.90
C PHE A 55 -4.35 -2.24 -5.88
N ASN A 56 -3.15 -2.42 -5.34
CA ASN A 56 -2.54 -1.52 -4.38
C ASN A 56 -1.45 -0.71 -5.07
N LEU A 57 -1.69 0.60 -5.19
CA LEU A 57 -0.69 1.54 -5.66
C LEU A 57 0.51 1.58 -4.69
N LYS A 58 1.71 1.74 -5.24
CA LYS A 58 2.94 1.89 -4.46
C LYS A 58 2.80 3.11 -3.54
N SER A 59 3.10 2.94 -2.25
CA SER A 59 2.95 4.00 -1.25
C SER A 59 3.72 5.29 -1.60
N THR A 60 4.80 5.16 -2.37
CA THR A 60 5.56 6.29 -2.91
C THR A 60 4.68 7.23 -3.75
N LEU A 61 3.86 6.68 -4.65
CA LEU A 61 2.94 7.46 -5.48
C LEU A 61 1.76 7.97 -4.67
N ALA A 62 1.24 7.15 -3.76
CA ALA A 62 0.18 7.56 -2.83
C ALA A 62 0.57 8.80 -1.99
N GLN A 63 1.80 8.85 -1.48
CA GLN A 63 2.30 10.00 -0.72
C GLN A 63 2.44 11.28 -1.55
N LEU A 64 2.56 11.19 -2.88
CA LEU A 64 2.55 12.36 -3.75
C LEU A 64 1.12 12.86 -4.05
N GLY A 65 0.10 12.13 -3.61
CA GLY A 65 -1.31 12.43 -3.88
C GLY A 65 -1.85 11.77 -5.16
N ILE A 66 -1.22 10.68 -5.60
CA ILE A 66 -1.72 9.84 -6.70
C ILE A 66 -2.55 8.69 -6.10
N ASP A 67 -3.70 8.41 -6.71
CA ASP A 67 -4.57 7.28 -6.38
C ASP A 67 -4.78 6.41 -7.62
N ALA A 68 -5.18 5.16 -7.41
CA ALA A 68 -5.46 4.24 -8.50
C ALA A 68 -6.72 3.42 -8.23
N ILE A 69 -7.60 3.39 -9.23
CA ILE A 69 -8.84 2.65 -9.22
C ILE A 69 -8.73 1.51 -10.23
N LYS A 70 -8.78 0.27 -9.74
CA LYS A 70 -8.87 -0.93 -10.59
C LYS A 70 -10.16 -0.87 -11.41
N LYS A 71 -10.05 -0.97 -12.74
CA LYS A 71 -11.19 -1.06 -13.67
C LYS A 71 -11.43 -2.48 -14.18
N GLY A 72 -10.40 -3.31 -14.21
CA GLY A 72 -10.51 -4.72 -14.56
C GLY A 72 -9.19 -5.44 -14.38
N ILE A 73 -9.24 -6.77 -14.36
CA ILE A 73 -8.06 -7.62 -14.25
C ILE A 73 -8.24 -8.92 -15.05
N VAL A 74 -7.16 -9.34 -15.72
CA VAL A 74 -7.05 -10.63 -16.39
C VAL A 74 -5.89 -11.39 -15.78
N LEU A 75 -6.20 -12.52 -15.14
CA LEU A 75 -5.19 -13.41 -14.53
C LEU A 75 -4.95 -14.63 -15.39
N ASN A 76 -3.68 -15.00 -15.55
CA ASN A 76 -3.27 -16.18 -16.27
C ASN A 76 -2.35 -17.04 -15.39
N LYS A 77 -2.91 -18.11 -14.82
CA LYS A 77 -2.17 -19.04 -13.95
C LYS A 77 -1.10 -19.81 -14.70
N SER A 78 -1.35 -20.28 -15.92
CA SER A 78 -0.37 -21.07 -16.67
C SER A 78 0.85 -20.26 -17.07
N LYS A 79 0.66 -18.96 -17.36
CA LYS A 79 1.75 -18.01 -17.66
C LYS A 79 2.31 -17.31 -16.42
N LYS A 80 1.68 -17.47 -15.25
CA LYS A 80 2.03 -16.75 -14.01
C LYS A 80 2.05 -15.23 -14.18
N THR A 81 1.06 -14.70 -14.91
CA THR A 81 0.96 -13.27 -15.22
C THR A 81 -0.40 -12.70 -14.88
N ALA A 82 -0.45 -11.38 -14.68
CA ALA A 82 -1.68 -10.61 -14.62
C ALA A 82 -1.57 -9.37 -15.51
N GLU A 83 -2.68 -8.98 -16.12
CA GLU A 83 -2.87 -7.67 -16.73
C GLU A 83 -3.99 -6.93 -15.99
N VAL A 84 -3.70 -5.71 -15.54
CA VAL A 84 -4.59 -4.93 -14.70
C VAL A 84 -4.84 -3.59 -15.38
N LEU A 85 -6.10 -3.28 -15.66
CA LEU A 85 -6.50 -1.97 -16.15
C LEU A 85 -6.79 -1.07 -14.95
N VAL A 86 -6.09 0.05 -14.86
CA VAL A 86 -6.24 1.02 -13.77
C VAL A 86 -6.50 2.42 -14.29
N GLU A 87 -7.37 3.16 -13.61
CA GLU A 87 -7.49 4.61 -13.73
C GLU A 87 -6.64 5.24 -12.62
N ILE A 88 -5.63 6.02 -13.01
CA ILE A 88 -4.72 6.70 -12.09
C ILE A 88 -5.14 8.17 -12.01
N ILE A 89 -5.33 8.66 -10.79
CA ILE A 89 -5.89 9.99 -10.50
C ILE A 89 -4.89 10.80 -9.69
N ALA A 90 -4.64 12.05 -10.09
CA ALA A 90 -3.83 13.01 -9.36
C ALA A 90 -4.72 14.03 -8.63
N TYR A 91 -4.62 14.07 -7.29
CA TYR A 91 -5.41 15.00 -6.47
C TYR A 91 -4.72 16.34 -6.21
N THR A 92 -3.39 16.41 -6.31
CA THR A 92 -2.62 17.62 -6.02
C THR A 92 -1.86 18.12 -7.26
N PRO A 93 -1.40 19.39 -7.28
CA PRO A 93 -0.51 19.88 -8.34
C PRO A 93 0.80 19.07 -8.44
N LEU A 94 1.33 18.61 -7.31
CA LEU A 94 2.52 17.75 -7.28
C LEU A 94 2.23 16.38 -7.91
N ALA A 95 1.07 15.80 -7.62
CA ALA A 95 0.60 14.55 -8.20
C ALA A 95 0.44 14.67 -9.73
N GLN A 96 -0.08 15.78 -10.22
CA GLN A 96 -0.25 16.02 -11.67
C GLN A 96 1.10 16.07 -12.39
N LYS A 97 2.09 16.77 -11.80
CA LYS A 97 3.46 16.79 -12.32
C LYS A 97 4.05 15.38 -12.37
N MET A 98 3.87 14.60 -11.31
CA MET A 98 4.34 13.20 -11.28
C MET A 98 3.59 12.32 -12.29
N LEU A 99 2.28 12.51 -12.46
CA LEU A 99 1.43 11.77 -13.39
C LEU A 99 1.91 11.93 -14.84
N CYS A 100 2.30 13.15 -15.22
CA CYS A 100 2.87 13.46 -16.54
C CYS A 100 4.24 12.81 -16.78
N LEU A 101 4.94 12.40 -15.73
CA LEU A 101 6.25 11.75 -15.81
C LEU A 101 6.15 10.21 -15.77
N LEU A 102 4.97 9.65 -15.51
CA LEU A 102 4.78 8.20 -15.56
C LEU A 102 4.84 7.72 -17.01
N SER A 103 5.61 6.66 -17.23
CA SER A 103 5.84 6.09 -18.55
C SER A 103 5.84 4.57 -18.51
N LYS A 104 5.99 3.95 -19.68
CA LYS A 104 6.18 2.51 -19.79
C LYS A 104 7.35 2.05 -18.94
N ASP A 105 7.26 0.81 -18.45
CA ASP A 105 8.22 0.15 -17.57
C ASP A 105 8.29 0.69 -16.14
N ASN A 106 7.57 1.76 -15.79
CA ASN A 106 7.45 2.19 -14.40
C ASN A 106 6.65 1.16 -13.57
N TYR A 107 7.24 0.69 -12.47
CA TYR A 107 6.62 -0.17 -11.47
C TYR A 107 5.77 0.67 -10.51
N ILE A 108 4.45 0.50 -10.57
CA ILE A 108 3.52 1.42 -9.87
C ILE A 108 2.63 0.77 -8.82
N GLY A 109 2.51 -0.55 -8.77
CA GLY A 109 1.70 -1.20 -7.75
C GLY A 109 1.58 -2.70 -7.96
N LYS A 110 0.82 -3.36 -7.10
CA LYS A 110 0.73 -4.81 -7.03
C LYS A 110 -0.67 -5.28 -6.70
N LEU A 111 -0.91 -6.57 -6.86
CA LEU A 111 -2.17 -7.18 -6.47
C LEU A 111 -2.12 -7.66 -5.03
N PHE A 112 -3.25 -7.51 -4.36
CA PHE A 112 -3.52 -8.07 -3.05
C PHE A 112 -4.83 -8.84 -3.09
N CYS A 113 -4.82 -10.08 -2.60
CA CYS A 113 -6.01 -10.92 -2.50
C CYS A 113 -6.56 -10.84 -1.07
N GLU A 114 -7.77 -10.31 -0.92
CA GLU A 114 -8.48 -10.29 0.36
C GLU A 114 -9.01 -11.68 0.70
N GLU A 115 -8.48 -12.28 1.76
CA GLU A 115 -8.93 -13.58 2.25
C GLU A 115 -9.98 -13.43 3.36
N ILE A 116 -11.26 -13.57 2.97
CA ILE A 116 -12.40 -13.32 3.86
C ILE A 116 -12.48 -14.33 5.02
N SER A 117 -12.06 -15.58 4.82
CA SER A 117 -12.11 -16.60 5.87
C SER A 117 -11.13 -16.33 7.00
N ARG A 118 -10.05 -15.58 6.75
CA ARG A 118 -9.00 -15.24 7.73
C ARG A 118 -9.16 -13.85 8.34
N LYS A 119 -10.37 -13.28 8.30
CA LYS A 119 -10.69 -11.99 8.94
C LYS A 119 -10.48 -12.05 10.45
N VAL A 120 -9.78 -11.05 10.98
CA VAL A 120 -9.67 -10.84 12.44
C VAL A 120 -10.94 -10.14 12.92
N ARG A 121 -11.87 -10.92 13.47
CA ARG A 121 -13.19 -10.43 13.90
C ARG A 121 -13.23 -9.89 15.32
N ASP A 122 -12.31 -10.34 16.16
CA ASP A 122 -12.31 -10.08 17.59
C ASP A 122 -11.04 -9.32 18.02
N PRO A 123 -11.17 -8.11 18.59
CA PRO A 123 -10.04 -7.34 19.12
C PRO A 123 -9.14 -8.12 20.08
N SER A 124 -9.70 -9.04 20.87
CA SER A 124 -8.96 -9.87 21.81
C SER A 124 -7.88 -10.71 21.15
N TYR A 125 -8.08 -11.10 19.87
CA TYR A 125 -7.06 -11.80 19.10
C TYR A 125 -5.81 -10.95 18.95
N LEU A 126 -5.93 -9.70 18.51
CA LEU A 126 -4.79 -8.78 18.35
C LEU A 126 -4.17 -8.41 19.71
N THR A 127 -5.00 -8.16 20.73
CA THR A 127 -4.54 -7.90 22.10
C THR A 127 -3.62 -9.02 22.61
N ARG A 128 -3.97 -10.29 22.34
CA ARG A 128 -3.12 -11.43 22.67
C ARG A 128 -1.83 -11.50 21.85
N MET A 129 -1.77 -10.91 20.65
CA MET A 129 -0.55 -10.92 19.84
C MET A 129 0.50 -9.94 20.37
N PHE A 130 0.08 -8.83 21.00
CA PHE A 130 0.99 -7.86 21.63
C PHE A 130 1.84 -8.48 22.75
N SER A 131 1.29 -9.45 23.47
CA SER A 131 1.99 -10.15 24.55
C SER A 131 2.76 -11.40 24.09
N ARG A 132 2.68 -11.77 22.81
CA ARG A 132 3.32 -12.98 22.28
C ARG A 132 4.58 -12.66 21.49
N LYS A 133 5.51 -13.62 21.56
CA LYS A 133 6.80 -13.56 20.85
C LYS A 133 6.99 -14.83 20.03
N ASP A 134 7.81 -14.73 18.98
CA ASP A 134 8.28 -15.87 18.22
C ASP A 134 9.36 -16.66 18.98
N ARG A 135 9.83 -17.76 18.39
CA ARG A 135 10.91 -18.60 18.95
C ARG A 135 12.26 -17.87 19.13
N PHE A 136 12.41 -16.69 18.53
CA PHE A 136 13.59 -15.84 18.64
C PHE A 136 13.35 -14.65 19.57
N ASN A 137 12.32 -14.72 20.43
CA ASN A 137 11.95 -13.69 21.40
C ASN A 137 11.59 -12.33 20.76
N ARG A 138 11.12 -12.33 19.50
CA ARG A 138 10.67 -11.12 18.79
C ARG A 138 9.14 -11.01 18.89
N PRO A 139 8.59 -9.83 19.20
CA PRO A 139 7.14 -9.67 19.32
C PRO A 139 6.41 -10.01 18.00
N LEU A 140 5.26 -10.68 18.11
CA LEU A 140 4.41 -11.01 16.94
C LEU A 140 3.67 -9.78 16.41
N LEU A 141 3.36 -8.83 17.31
CA LEU A 141 2.75 -7.55 17.04
C LEU A 141 3.33 -6.53 18.03
N SER A 142 3.76 -5.37 17.56
CA SER A 142 4.23 -4.29 18.44
C SER A 142 3.83 -2.93 17.90
N PHE A 143 3.33 -2.08 18.79
CA PHE A 143 2.95 -0.70 18.50
C PHE A 143 3.82 0.22 19.35
N ASN A 144 4.55 1.12 18.70
CA ASN A 144 5.59 1.94 19.34
C ASN A 144 6.70 1.07 20.00
N LYS A 145 7.78 1.68 20.48
CA LYS A 145 8.89 0.95 21.11
C LYS A 145 8.54 0.39 22.49
N LYS A 146 7.45 0.82 23.14
CA LYS A 146 7.23 0.52 24.57
C LYS A 146 5.78 0.33 25.06
N ASP A 147 4.72 0.85 24.45
CA ASP A 147 3.38 0.80 25.07
C ASP A 147 2.21 0.55 24.11
N GLN A 148 1.36 -0.42 24.48
CA GLN A 148 0.10 -0.77 23.81
C GLN A 148 -1.04 0.23 24.10
N LYS A 149 -0.88 1.07 25.13
CA LYS A 149 -1.97 1.84 25.76
C LYS A 149 -2.64 2.86 24.83
N ASP A 150 -1.93 3.31 23.80
CA ASP A 150 -2.44 4.34 22.88
C ASP A 150 -3.14 3.74 21.65
N LEU A 151 -3.12 2.42 21.46
CA LEU A 151 -3.80 1.74 20.36
C LEU A 151 -5.20 1.31 20.80
N ILE A 152 -6.23 1.90 20.19
CA ILE A 152 -7.62 1.51 20.43
C ILE A 152 -8.01 0.45 19.39
N LEU A 153 -8.55 -0.68 19.86
CA LEU A 153 -9.06 -1.76 19.04
C LEU A 153 -10.56 -1.90 19.27
N GLU A 154 -11.37 -1.71 18.23
CA GLU A 154 -12.83 -1.86 18.31
C GLU A 154 -13.32 -2.92 17.33
N LYS A 155 -14.47 -3.51 17.65
CA LYS A 155 -15.18 -4.39 16.72
C LYS A 155 -16.25 -3.58 15.98
N LYS A 156 -16.14 -3.42 14.66
CA LYS A 156 -17.17 -2.81 13.81
C LYS A 156 -17.43 -3.69 12.60
N GLU A 157 -18.69 -3.95 12.29
CA GLU A 157 -19.13 -4.71 11.10
C GLU A 157 -18.42 -6.08 10.91
N GLY A 158 -18.10 -6.75 12.02
CA GLY A 158 -17.39 -8.03 11.98
C GLY A 158 -15.89 -7.93 11.70
N TYR A 159 -15.33 -6.71 11.68
CA TYR A 159 -13.90 -6.43 11.63
C TYR A 159 -13.39 -5.92 12.98
N THR A 160 -12.14 -6.24 13.28
CA THR A 160 -11.35 -5.50 14.27
C THR A 160 -10.74 -4.29 13.58
N ILE A 161 -11.12 -3.09 14.02
CA ILE A 161 -10.58 -1.81 13.56
C ILE A 161 -9.55 -1.34 14.58
N ALA A 162 -8.37 -0.96 14.08
CA ALA A 162 -7.31 -0.36 14.88
C ALA A 162 -7.25 1.14 14.63
N PHE A 163 -7.49 1.94 15.66
CA PHE A 163 -7.36 3.41 15.60
C PHE A 163 -5.93 3.78 15.99
N LEU A 164 -5.20 4.32 15.02
CA LEU A 164 -3.82 4.73 15.21
C LEU A 164 -3.78 6.23 15.55
N PRO A 165 -3.18 6.61 16.69
CA PRO A 165 -3.02 8.02 17.02
C PRO A 165 -2.12 8.70 15.98
N ILE A 166 -2.60 9.83 15.46
CA ILE A 166 -1.84 10.69 14.56
C ILE A 166 -1.00 11.63 15.41
N GLN A 167 0.29 11.76 15.09
CA GLN A 167 1.19 12.70 15.75
C GLN A 167 0.78 14.13 15.38
N ASN A 168 0.68 15.00 16.40
CA ASN A 168 0.39 16.41 16.17
C ASN A 168 1.53 17.07 15.36
N GLY A 169 1.15 17.84 14.36
CA GLY A 169 2.06 18.52 13.45
C GLY A 169 1.60 18.47 11.99
N LYS A 170 2.24 19.28 11.15
CA LYS A 170 2.04 19.28 9.69
C LYS A 170 3.26 18.68 9.00
N LEU A 171 3.04 17.66 8.18
CA LEU A 171 4.05 17.13 7.26
C LEU A 171 3.86 17.76 5.89
N SER A 172 4.90 18.38 5.35
CA SER A 172 4.87 19.07 4.06
C SER A 172 6.11 18.75 3.23
N TYR A 173 5.99 18.77 1.91
CA TYR A 173 7.15 18.69 1.04
C TYR A 173 7.91 20.03 0.98
N THR A 174 9.23 19.95 0.82
CA THR A 174 10.06 21.10 0.45
C THR A 174 9.88 21.43 -1.03
N LYS A 175 10.27 22.64 -1.46
CA LYS A 175 10.10 23.07 -2.87
C LYS A 175 10.92 22.21 -3.84
N GLU A 176 12.04 21.67 -3.37
CA GLU A 176 12.97 20.87 -4.16
C GLU A 176 12.41 19.50 -4.58
N ILE A 177 11.27 19.07 -4.00
CA ILE A 177 10.61 17.82 -4.39
C ILE A 177 10.29 17.77 -5.89
N GLU A 178 9.96 18.92 -6.48
CA GLU A 178 9.59 18.99 -7.90
C GLU A 178 10.77 18.61 -8.80
N ASN A 179 11.98 19.00 -8.41
CA ASN A 179 13.22 18.66 -9.12
C ASN A 179 13.57 17.17 -8.98
N PHE A 180 13.05 16.50 -7.96
CA PHE A 180 13.25 15.07 -7.74
C PHE A 180 12.30 14.19 -8.56
N LEU A 181 11.13 14.69 -8.97
CA LEU A 181 10.12 13.87 -9.66
C LEU A 181 10.64 13.18 -10.95
N PRO A 182 11.43 13.83 -11.83
CA PRO A 182 11.98 13.17 -13.01
C PRO A 182 12.94 12.02 -12.65
N ALA A 183 13.75 12.21 -11.60
CA ALA A 183 14.62 11.14 -11.08
C ALA A 183 13.79 10.01 -10.48
N LEU A 184 12.72 10.34 -9.74
CA LEU A 184 11.81 9.36 -9.18
C LEU A 184 11.16 8.51 -10.26
N SER A 185 10.66 9.11 -11.35
CA SER A 185 10.09 8.38 -12.49
C SER A 185 11.09 7.36 -13.06
N LYS A 186 12.35 7.77 -13.28
CA LYS A 186 13.41 6.85 -13.74
C LYS A 186 13.67 5.72 -12.74
N ILE A 187 13.70 6.02 -11.44
CA ILE A 187 13.91 5.00 -10.40
C ILE A 187 12.73 4.02 -10.35
N LEU A 188 11.50 4.47 -10.65
CA LEU A 188 10.34 3.60 -10.73
C LEU A 188 10.46 2.55 -11.84
N SER A 189 11.32 2.73 -12.85
CA SER A 189 11.59 1.69 -13.85
C SER A 189 12.44 0.52 -13.32
N TYR A 190 12.93 0.61 -12.08
CA TYR A 190 13.68 -0.46 -11.44
C TYR A 190 12.84 -1.13 -10.35
N GLN A 191 12.73 -2.46 -10.44
CA GLN A 191 12.01 -3.25 -9.46
C GLN A 191 12.66 -3.13 -8.07
N ASN A 192 11.86 -3.13 -7.01
CA ASN A 192 12.29 -3.19 -5.61
C ASN A 192 13.18 -2.04 -5.09
N TYR A 193 13.24 -0.90 -5.78
CA TYR A 193 13.96 0.28 -5.27
C TYR A 193 13.22 0.97 -4.10
N PRO A 194 13.93 1.39 -3.02
CA PRO A 194 13.34 1.94 -1.80
C PRO A 194 12.90 3.42 -1.94
N THR A 195 12.11 3.74 -2.97
CA THR A 195 11.73 5.12 -3.31
C THR A 195 10.97 5.87 -2.22
N ARG A 196 10.29 5.16 -1.31
CA ARG A 196 9.61 5.77 -0.17
C ARG A 196 10.57 6.48 0.78
N GLU A 197 11.76 5.90 1.00
CA GLU A 197 12.75 6.49 1.91
C GLU A 197 13.40 7.74 1.27
N LEU A 198 13.53 7.75 -0.06
CA LEU A 198 14.01 8.93 -0.79
C LEU A 198 13.03 10.10 -0.70
N LEU A 199 11.72 9.85 -0.79
CA LEU A 199 10.71 10.90 -0.63
C LEU A 199 10.78 11.60 0.73
N LYS A 200 11.14 10.87 1.80
CA LYS A 200 11.24 11.43 3.15
C LYS A 200 12.33 12.50 3.26
N LEU A 201 13.36 12.47 2.40
CA LEU A 201 14.42 13.49 2.38
C LEU A 201 13.88 14.87 2.02
N TYR A 202 12.74 14.91 1.32
CA TYR A 202 12.07 16.14 0.89
C TYR A 202 10.88 16.49 1.79
N GLN A 203 10.68 15.80 2.91
CA GLN A 203 9.58 16.06 3.84
C GLN A 203 10.08 16.85 5.06
N ARG A 204 9.32 17.87 5.46
CA ARG A 204 9.52 18.62 6.70
C ARG A 204 8.33 18.42 7.61
N PHE A 205 8.61 18.06 8.87
CA PHE A 205 7.59 17.89 9.90
C PHE A 205 7.66 19.05 10.88
N ASP A 206 6.59 19.84 10.93
CA ASP A 206 6.44 20.97 11.83
C ASP A 206 5.46 20.61 12.95
N LYS A 207 5.98 20.32 14.14
CA LYS A 207 5.20 19.92 15.32
C LYS A 207 4.30 21.03 15.86
N ASN A 208 4.60 22.28 15.53
CA ASN A 208 3.91 23.45 16.09
C ASN A 208 2.74 23.91 15.22
N LYS A 209 2.56 23.30 14.03
CA LYS A 209 1.46 23.62 13.13
C LYS A 209 0.33 22.60 13.26
N PRO A 210 -0.93 23.05 13.22
CA PRO A 210 -2.06 22.13 13.19
C PRO A 210 -2.04 21.31 11.89
N ALA A 211 -2.54 20.08 11.96
CA ALA A 211 -2.71 19.17 10.83
C ALA A 211 -3.86 19.59 9.89
N ASN A 212 -4.01 20.89 9.64
CA ASN A 212 -5.05 21.42 8.76
C ASN A 212 -4.58 21.35 7.30
N ILE A 213 -5.48 20.86 6.44
CA ILE A 213 -5.27 20.76 5.00
C ILE A 213 -6.15 21.77 4.27
N GLN A 214 -5.61 22.36 3.21
CA GLN A 214 -6.43 23.15 2.29
C GLN A 214 -7.03 22.24 1.22
N LYS A 215 -7.99 22.79 0.45
CA LYS A 215 -8.50 22.13 -0.73
C LYS A 215 -7.34 21.87 -1.70
N ASP A 216 -7.27 20.66 -2.25
CA ASP A 216 -6.19 20.17 -3.14
C ASP A 216 -4.81 19.95 -2.49
N ASP A 217 -4.70 20.03 -1.15
CA ASP A 217 -3.53 19.55 -0.40
C ASP A 217 -3.59 18.04 -0.18
N CYS A 218 -2.43 17.38 -0.19
CA CYS A 218 -2.32 15.99 0.27
C CYS A 218 -2.18 15.98 1.80
N LEU A 219 -3.07 15.28 2.48
CA LEU A 219 -2.94 15.00 3.91
C LEU A 219 -1.86 13.94 4.14
N LEU A 220 -0.68 14.38 4.58
CA LEU A 220 0.37 13.51 5.05
C LEU A 220 0.33 13.42 6.57
N VAL A 221 -0.03 12.24 7.08
CA VAL A 221 -0.04 11.97 8.52
C VAL A 221 1.19 11.17 8.94
N LYS A 222 1.63 11.40 10.17
CA LYS A 222 2.63 10.58 10.82
C LYS A 222 1.99 9.86 11.99
N THR A 223 2.15 8.55 12.03
CA THR A 223 1.71 7.69 13.14
C THR A 223 2.93 7.02 13.76
N ASP A 224 2.77 6.52 14.97
CA ASP A 224 3.78 5.64 15.54
C ASP A 224 3.85 4.33 14.75
N PRO A 225 5.05 3.73 14.65
CA PRO A 225 5.24 2.54 13.85
C PRO A 225 4.45 1.37 14.44
N LEU A 226 3.57 0.81 13.64
CA LEU A 226 2.88 -0.43 13.92
C LEU A 226 3.59 -1.56 13.15
N TYR A 227 4.27 -2.43 13.89
CA TYR A 227 4.94 -3.59 13.32
C TYR A 227 4.02 -4.79 13.44
N ILE A 228 3.47 -5.20 12.30
CA ILE A 228 2.62 -6.37 12.18
C ILE A 228 3.35 -7.42 11.34
N ARG A 229 3.62 -8.60 11.92
CA ARG A 229 4.27 -9.70 11.19
C ARG A 229 3.33 -10.76 10.66
N THR A 230 2.12 -10.82 11.19
CA THR A 230 1.24 -11.99 11.10
C THR A 230 -0.16 -11.68 10.57
N VAL A 231 -0.52 -10.41 10.44
CA VAL A 231 -1.78 -9.97 9.85
C VAL A 231 -1.54 -8.83 8.86
N PHE A 232 -2.48 -8.65 7.93
CA PHE A 232 -2.52 -7.49 7.05
C PHE A 232 -3.60 -6.54 7.53
N ALA A 233 -3.35 -5.24 7.41
CA ALA A 233 -4.34 -4.21 7.69
C ALA A 233 -4.69 -3.50 6.38
N LYS A 234 -5.97 -3.17 6.22
CA LYS A 234 -6.44 -2.21 5.23
C LYS A 234 -7.01 -1.01 5.95
N VAL A 235 -6.94 0.17 5.34
CA VAL A 235 -7.62 1.36 5.85
C VAL A 235 -9.12 1.11 5.73
N SER A 236 -9.85 1.19 6.85
CA SER A 236 -11.23 0.70 6.95
C SER A 236 -12.29 1.67 6.41
N GLU A 237 -11.97 2.95 6.17
CA GLU A 237 -12.89 3.95 5.61
C GLU A 237 -12.11 5.21 5.18
N LYS A 238 -12.64 5.94 4.19
CA LYS A 238 -12.24 7.30 3.76
C LYS A 238 -13.27 8.30 4.28
#